data_AF-A0A5Q0H7I1-F1
#
_entry.id   AF-A0A5Q0H7I1-F1
#
_cell.length_a   1.000
_cell.length_b   1.000
_cell.length_c   1.000
_cell.angle_alpha   90.00
_cell.angle_beta   90.00
_cell.angle_gamma   90.00
#
_symmetry.space_group_name_H-M   'P 1'
#
loop_
_entity.id
_entity.type
_entity.pdbx_description
1 polymer ?
#
loop_
_entity_poly.entity_id
_entity_poly.type
_entity_poly.pdbx_seq_one_letter_code
_entity_poly.pdbx_strand_id
1 'polypeptide(L)'
;MFRGDHRELVRTLNRALGLARELGHPRTGSEHFLLALTDLVGHERALRGAVPRDGAGVEADRETLAVLGLDLDDLPGIVDHPPAREPLLPLGARKARERRARLNPPPGLDARAAYAASLRLALARREREHRREHLALTLVALDPGVAWLLRTAGVDRVALLGDLAARFPPPRRNALLRAERRLGHRARHRDLVRRYERTTGRDVVSGSAVPHLITG
;
A
#
# COMPACT_ATOMS: atom_id res chain seq x y z
N MET A 1 -14.27 -19.15 6.50
CA MET A 1 -14.46 -18.42 5.24
C MET A 1 -14.02 -16.97 5.42
N PHE A 2 -13.40 -16.37 4.40
CA PHE A 2 -13.01 -14.96 4.41
C PHE A 2 -14.24 -14.08 4.17
N ARG A 3 -14.36 -12.97 4.91
CA ARG A 3 -15.56 -12.13 4.99
C ARG A 3 -15.47 -10.85 4.16
N GLY A 4 -14.33 -10.58 3.53
CA GLY A 4 -14.09 -9.35 2.77
C GLY A 4 -13.55 -8.22 3.64
N ASP A 5 -13.78 -6.98 3.19
CA ASP A 5 -13.26 -5.78 3.84
C ASP A 5 -14.06 -5.42 5.10
N HIS A 6 -13.34 -5.10 6.16
CA HIS A 6 -13.92 -4.57 7.39
C HIS A 6 -14.48 -3.17 7.15
N ARG A 7 -15.55 -2.80 7.87
CA ARG A 7 -16.23 -1.50 7.70
C ARG A 7 -15.28 -0.31 7.91
N GLU A 8 -14.35 -0.41 8.83
CA GLU A 8 -13.35 0.64 9.09
C GLU A 8 -12.35 0.80 7.95
N LEU A 9 -11.97 -0.30 7.29
CA LEU A 9 -11.12 -0.21 6.10
C LEU A 9 -11.87 0.52 4.98
N VAL A 10 -13.14 0.21 4.75
CA VAL A 10 -13.96 0.93 3.76
C VAL A 10 -14.06 2.42 4.08
N ARG A 11 -14.23 2.79 5.35
CA ARG A 11 -14.20 4.20 5.80
C ARG A 11 -12.85 4.85 5.54
N THR A 12 -11.75 4.13 5.79
CA THR A 12 -10.38 4.61 5.52
C THR A 12 -10.19 4.90 4.04
N LEU A 13 -10.61 4.00 3.14
CA LEU A 13 -10.51 4.20 1.70
C LEU A 13 -11.32 5.40 1.22
N ASN A 14 -12.53 5.58 1.77
CA ASN A 14 -13.35 6.76 1.48
C ASN A 14 -12.72 8.06 1.99
N ARG A 15 -12.07 8.02 3.17
CA ARG A 15 -11.35 9.17 3.71
C ARG A 15 -10.16 9.54 2.83
N ALA A 16 -9.41 8.56 2.34
CA ALA A 16 -8.30 8.81 1.41
C ALA A 16 -8.75 9.45 0.09
N LEU A 17 -9.88 9.01 -0.47
CA LEU A 17 -10.48 9.65 -1.64
C LEU A 17 -10.85 11.12 -1.35
N GLY A 18 -11.38 11.39 -0.16
CA GLY A 18 -11.65 12.76 0.29
C GLY A 18 -10.38 13.60 0.40
N LEU A 19 -9.32 13.05 1.00
CA LEU A 19 -8.03 13.72 1.15
C LEU A 19 -7.38 14.05 -0.21
N ALA A 20 -7.45 13.13 -1.18
CA ALA A 20 -6.94 13.41 -2.53
C ALA A 20 -7.67 14.59 -3.19
N ARG A 21 -8.98 14.72 -2.99
CA ARG A 21 -9.73 15.89 -3.46
C ARG A 21 -9.37 17.16 -2.71
N GLU A 22 -9.27 17.09 -1.38
CA GLU A 22 -8.89 18.23 -0.52
C GLU A 22 -7.52 18.80 -0.93
N LEU A 23 -6.59 17.93 -1.36
CA LEU A 23 -5.25 18.31 -1.80
C LEU A 23 -5.17 18.64 -3.29
N GLY A 24 -6.27 18.52 -4.04
CA GLY A 24 -6.30 18.81 -5.48
C GLY A 24 -5.54 17.79 -6.34
N HIS A 25 -5.28 16.59 -5.81
CA HIS A 25 -4.53 15.57 -6.54
C HIS A 25 -5.42 14.86 -7.57
N PRO A 26 -4.91 14.60 -8.79
CA PRO A 26 -5.70 13.99 -9.87
C PRO A 26 -5.98 12.50 -9.64
N ARG A 27 -5.29 11.87 -8.67
CA ARG A 27 -5.41 10.46 -8.31
C ARG A 27 -5.31 10.28 -6.80
N THR A 28 -5.90 9.19 -6.30
CA THR A 28 -5.65 8.74 -4.92
C THR A 28 -4.41 7.83 -4.90
N GLY A 29 -3.25 8.40 -4.57
CA GLY A 29 -2.00 7.67 -4.30
C GLY A 29 -1.89 7.07 -2.89
N SER A 30 -0.79 6.36 -2.64
CA SER A 30 -0.49 5.67 -1.38
C SER A 30 -0.35 6.63 -0.19
N GLU A 31 0.11 7.85 -0.42
CA GLU A 31 0.17 8.94 0.54
C GLU A 31 -1.20 9.26 1.14
N HIS A 32 -2.27 9.20 0.35
CA HIS A 32 -3.62 9.44 0.85
C HIS A 32 -4.13 8.29 1.72
N PHE A 33 -3.73 7.05 1.40
CA PHE A 33 -4.03 5.92 2.27
C PHE A 33 -3.29 6.06 3.60
N LEU A 34 -2.02 6.47 3.58
CA LEU A 34 -1.26 6.73 4.81
C LEU A 34 -1.89 7.87 5.63
N LEU A 35 -2.25 8.99 5.01
CA LEU A 35 -2.92 10.09 5.68
C LEU A 35 -4.27 9.68 6.30
N ALA A 36 -5.04 8.83 5.62
CA ALA A 36 -6.30 8.30 6.13
C ALA A 36 -6.12 7.32 7.31
N LEU A 37 -4.89 6.84 7.53
CA LEU A 37 -4.50 5.91 8.60
C LEU A 37 -3.73 6.61 9.73
N THR A 38 -3.69 7.94 9.78
CA THR A 38 -2.96 8.73 10.78
C THR A 38 -3.40 8.46 12.22
N ASP A 39 -4.62 7.98 12.45
CA ASP A 39 -5.05 7.53 13.78
C ASP A 39 -4.37 6.21 14.22
N LEU A 40 -3.89 5.41 13.27
CA LEU A 40 -3.07 4.22 13.54
C LEU A 40 -1.58 4.53 13.56
N VAL A 41 -1.10 5.28 12.56
CA VAL A 41 0.35 5.51 12.35
C VAL A 41 0.87 6.74 13.10
N GLY A 42 -0.01 7.61 13.60
CA GLY A 42 0.34 8.87 14.22
C GLY A 42 0.75 9.94 13.20
N HIS A 43 1.39 11.00 13.69
CA HIS A 43 2.11 12.00 12.88
C HIS A 43 1.26 12.77 11.84
N GLU A 44 -0.06 12.95 12.06
CA GLU A 44 -0.97 13.60 11.10
C GLU A 44 -0.43 14.93 10.58
N ARG A 45 -0.01 15.83 11.48
CA ARG A 45 0.49 17.16 11.11
C ARG A 45 1.77 17.09 10.27
N ALA A 46 2.71 16.23 10.63
CA ALA A 46 3.98 16.09 9.91
C ALA A 46 3.76 15.47 8.53
N LEU A 47 2.97 14.39 8.46
CA LEU A 47 2.62 13.74 7.20
C LEU A 47 1.85 14.66 6.26
N ARG A 48 0.86 15.41 6.77
CA ARG A 48 0.08 16.35 5.96
C ARG A 48 0.94 17.48 5.41
N GLY A 49 1.91 17.97 6.19
CA GLY A 49 2.85 19.00 5.74
C GLY A 49 3.90 18.50 4.73
N ALA A 50 4.16 17.19 4.69
CA ALA A 50 5.15 16.58 3.80
C ALA A 50 4.56 16.05 2.47
N VAL A 51 3.24 16.12 2.29
CA VAL A 51 2.62 15.61 1.06
C VAL A 51 3.01 16.49 -0.13
N PRO A 52 3.66 15.94 -1.16
CA PRO A 52 4.11 16.70 -2.31
C PRO A 52 2.95 16.91 -3.29
N ARG A 53 3.05 17.98 -4.08
CA ARG A 53 2.02 18.39 -5.05
C ARG A 53 1.74 17.33 -6.11
N ASP A 54 2.78 16.64 -6.57
CA ASP A 54 2.67 15.66 -7.67
C ASP A 54 2.42 14.23 -7.16
N GLY A 55 2.42 14.03 -5.84
CA GLY A 55 2.25 12.73 -5.20
C GLY A 55 3.57 12.04 -4.82
N ALA A 56 3.55 11.29 -3.72
CA ALA A 56 4.78 10.78 -3.11
C ALA A 56 5.48 9.70 -3.94
N GLY A 57 4.72 8.94 -4.76
CA GLY A 57 5.30 7.99 -5.70
C GLY A 57 6.14 8.67 -6.79
N VAL A 58 5.73 9.86 -7.24
CA VAL A 58 6.47 10.64 -8.24
C VAL A 58 7.77 11.16 -7.65
N GLU A 59 7.73 11.68 -6.42
CA GLU A 59 8.94 12.13 -5.74
C GLU A 59 9.93 10.99 -5.45
N ALA A 60 9.42 9.81 -5.11
CA ALA A 60 10.27 8.63 -4.94
C ALA A 60 10.98 8.24 -6.25
N ASP A 61 10.28 8.36 -7.40
CA ASP A 61 10.88 8.13 -8.71
C ASP A 61 11.89 9.23 -9.08
N ARG A 62 11.58 10.50 -8.79
CA ARG A 62 12.49 11.64 -8.97
C ARG A 62 13.80 11.42 -8.25
N GLU A 63 13.74 11.07 -6.96
CA GLU A 63 14.94 10.81 -6.16
C GLU A 63 15.75 9.62 -6.71
N THR A 64 15.07 8.56 -7.17
CA THR A 64 15.74 7.38 -7.73
C THR A 64 16.43 7.70 -9.07
N LEU A 65 15.77 8.45 -9.95
CA LEU A 65 16.28 8.81 -11.27
C LEU A 65 17.36 9.89 -11.22
N ALA A 66 17.31 10.79 -10.23
CA ALA A 66 18.32 11.81 -10.00
C ALA A 66 19.72 11.21 -9.77
N VAL A 67 19.81 10.02 -9.15
CA VAL A 67 21.08 9.28 -8.98
C VAL A 67 21.72 8.92 -10.33
N LEU A 68 20.91 8.74 -11.37
CA LEU A 68 21.35 8.44 -12.73
C LEU A 68 21.56 9.72 -13.57
N GLY A 69 21.41 10.90 -12.98
CA GLY A 69 21.48 12.19 -13.69
C GLY A 69 20.28 12.46 -14.60
N LEU A 70 19.15 11.79 -14.38
CA LEU A 70 17.91 11.99 -15.13
C LEU A 70 16.96 12.89 -14.34
N ASP A 71 16.47 13.95 -14.97
CA ASP A 71 15.41 14.79 -14.43
C ASP A 71 14.05 14.36 -15.01
N LEU A 72 13.07 14.13 -14.13
CA LEU A 72 11.70 13.81 -14.55
C LEU A 72 10.97 15.03 -15.11
N ASP A 73 11.38 16.24 -14.75
CA ASP A 73 10.79 17.46 -15.27
C ASP A 73 11.10 17.64 -16.78
N ASP A 74 12.21 17.04 -17.24
CA ASP A 74 12.59 16.93 -18.66
C ASP A 74 11.84 15.81 -19.41
N LEU A 75 11.05 15.00 -18.69
CA LEU A 75 10.32 13.84 -19.23
C LEU A 75 8.80 13.99 -19.04
N PRO A 76 8.17 15.01 -19.68
CA PRO A 76 6.74 15.26 -19.52
C PRO A 76 5.91 14.07 -20.00
N GLY A 77 5.07 13.53 -19.10
CA GLY A 77 4.09 12.50 -19.43
C GLY A 77 4.53 11.03 -19.21
N ILE A 78 5.69 10.78 -18.60
CA ILE A 78 6.14 9.41 -18.26
C ILE A 78 5.50 8.90 -16.96
N VAL A 79 5.10 9.81 -16.07
CA VAL A 79 4.45 9.46 -14.81
C VAL A 79 3.07 8.88 -15.11
N ASP A 80 2.85 7.62 -14.71
CA ASP A 80 1.62 6.84 -14.89
C ASP A 80 1.25 6.48 -16.34
N HIS A 81 1.91 5.46 -16.90
CA HIS A 81 1.26 4.69 -17.96
C HIS A 81 0.01 3.98 -17.42
N PRO A 82 -1.12 4.00 -18.15
CA PRO A 82 -2.23 3.12 -17.81
C PRO A 82 -1.71 1.68 -17.77
N PRO A 83 -2.08 0.88 -16.76
CA PRO A 83 -1.59 -0.49 -16.67
C PRO A 83 -1.88 -1.21 -17.97
N ALA A 84 -0.92 -1.99 -18.47
CA ALA A 84 -1.11 -2.86 -19.63
C ALA A 84 -2.43 -3.62 -19.47
N ARG A 85 -3.23 -3.70 -20.55
CA ARG A 85 -4.51 -4.42 -20.57
C ARG A 85 -4.26 -5.88 -20.16
N GLU A 86 -4.52 -6.22 -18.90
CA GLU A 86 -4.54 -7.61 -18.46
C GLU A 86 -5.61 -8.39 -19.26
N PRO A 87 -5.33 -9.66 -19.61
CA PRO A 87 -6.21 -10.46 -20.45
C PRO A 87 -7.60 -10.58 -19.83
N LEU A 88 -8.60 -10.44 -20.70
CA LEU A 88 -10.02 -10.41 -20.36
C LEU A 88 -10.50 -11.81 -19.98
N LEU A 89 -10.88 -11.98 -18.71
CA LEU A 89 -11.93 -12.84 -18.11
C LEU A 89 -11.43 -13.50 -16.79
N PRO A 90 -12.30 -13.79 -15.78
CA PRO A 90 -13.76 -13.95 -15.87
C PRO A 90 -14.60 -12.99 -14.98
N LEU A 91 -15.90 -13.00 -15.28
CA LEU A 91 -17.08 -12.42 -14.60
C LEU A 91 -16.84 -11.54 -13.34
N GLY A 92 -17.26 -10.28 -13.44
CA GLY A 92 -17.22 -9.30 -12.34
C GLY A 92 -16.17 -8.19 -12.53
N ALA A 93 -15.12 -8.44 -13.31
CA ALA A 93 -14.09 -7.45 -13.63
C ALA A 93 -14.65 -6.19 -14.31
N ARG A 94 -15.69 -6.32 -15.16
CA ARG A 94 -16.35 -5.16 -15.78
C ARG A 94 -17.05 -4.26 -14.78
N LYS A 95 -17.89 -4.82 -13.90
CA LYS A 95 -18.57 -4.06 -12.82
C LYS A 95 -17.58 -3.44 -11.83
N ALA A 96 -16.47 -4.15 -11.54
CA ALA A 96 -15.38 -3.61 -10.73
C ALA A 96 -14.65 -2.44 -11.43
N ARG A 97 -14.42 -2.54 -12.75
CA ARG A 97 -13.88 -1.45 -13.58
C ARG A 97 -14.82 -0.26 -13.65
N GLU A 98 -16.11 -0.47 -13.90
CA GLU A 98 -17.14 0.57 -13.90
C GLU A 98 -17.22 1.28 -12.54
N ARG A 99 -17.21 0.51 -11.43
CA ARG A 99 -17.18 1.07 -10.08
C ARG A 99 -15.91 1.88 -9.82
N ARG A 100 -14.75 1.42 -10.31
CA ARG A 100 -13.47 2.14 -10.19
C ARG A 100 -13.39 3.38 -11.06
N ALA A 101 -13.94 3.35 -12.28
CA ALA A 101 -14.03 4.50 -13.16
C ALA A 101 -14.94 5.60 -12.58
N ARG A 102 -15.86 5.23 -11.69
CA ARG A 102 -16.69 6.17 -10.91
C ARG A 102 -15.98 6.75 -9.69
N LEU A 103 -14.82 6.21 -9.29
CA LEU A 103 -14.02 6.83 -8.23
C LEU A 103 -13.38 8.10 -8.78
N ASN A 104 -13.66 9.22 -8.13
CA ASN A 104 -13.10 10.52 -8.47
C ASN A 104 -12.42 11.07 -7.23
N PRO A 105 -11.09 11.28 -7.18
CA PRO A 105 -10.14 10.89 -8.21
C PRO A 105 -9.93 9.36 -8.21
N PRO A 106 -9.55 8.76 -9.35
CA PRO A 106 -9.31 7.31 -9.42
C PRO A 106 -8.07 6.92 -8.61
N PRO A 107 -8.00 5.69 -8.06
CA PRO A 107 -6.82 5.23 -7.34
C PRO A 107 -5.63 5.01 -8.29
N GLY A 108 -4.45 5.49 -7.86
CA GLY A 108 -3.17 5.28 -8.54
C GLY A 108 -2.71 3.82 -8.54
N LEU A 109 -1.66 3.51 -9.30
CA LEU A 109 -1.11 2.14 -9.39
C LEU A 109 -0.58 1.66 -8.04
N ASP A 110 0.17 2.49 -7.33
CA ASP A 110 0.73 2.16 -6.01
C ASP A 110 -0.36 1.89 -4.98
N ALA A 111 -1.35 2.78 -4.88
CA ALA A 111 -2.49 2.59 -4.01
C ALA A 111 -3.21 1.26 -4.28
N ARG A 112 -3.40 0.91 -5.55
CA ARG A 112 -3.99 -0.38 -5.94
C ARG A 112 -3.11 -1.57 -5.57
N ALA A 113 -1.80 -1.46 -5.77
CA ALA A 113 -0.84 -2.49 -5.42
C ALA A 113 -0.76 -2.71 -3.90
N ALA A 114 -0.71 -1.62 -3.12
CA ALA A 114 -0.73 -1.65 -1.66
C ALA A 114 -2.04 -2.25 -1.11
N TYR A 115 -3.19 -1.89 -1.67
CA TYR A 115 -4.47 -2.51 -1.31
C TYR A 115 -4.49 -4.02 -1.62
N ALA A 116 -3.98 -4.41 -2.80
CA ALA A 116 -3.95 -5.80 -3.21
C ALA A 116 -2.95 -6.64 -2.39
N ALA A 117 -1.82 -6.03 -1.99
CA ALA A 117 -0.82 -6.65 -1.14
C ALA A 117 -1.30 -6.78 0.32
N SER A 118 -2.02 -5.79 0.85
CA SER A 118 -2.60 -5.84 2.20
C SER A 118 -3.69 -6.90 2.34
N LEU A 119 -4.53 -7.09 1.31
CA LEU A 119 -5.47 -8.21 1.27
C LEU A 119 -4.72 -9.56 1.31
N ARG A 120 -3.62 -9.70 0.56
CA ARG A 120 -2.79 -10.90 0.58
C ARG A 120 -2.11 -11.12 1.92
N LEU A 121 -1.69 -10.05 2.59
CA LEU A 121 -1.15 -10.11 3.95
C LEU A 121 -2.20 -10.67 4.92
N ALA A 122 -3.45 -10.17 4.88
CA ALA A 122 -4.54 -10.68 5.71
C ALA A 122 -4.78 -12.19 5.49
N LEU A 123 -4.80 -12.62 4.22
CA LEU A 123 -4.93 -14.03 3.86
C LEU A 123 -3.72 -14.86 4.33
N ALA A 124 -2.51 -14.34 4.22
CA ALA A 124 -1.29 -14.98 4.69
C ALA A 124 -1.24 -15.10 6.21
N ARG A 125 -1.80 -14.12 6.94
CA ARG A 125 -1.99 -14.13 8.40
C ARG A 125 -3.12 -15.05 8.87
N ARG A 126 -3.89 -15.63 7.93
CA ARG A 126 -5.08 -16.45 8.21
C ARG A 126 -6.16 -15.67 8.96
N GLU A 127 -6.28 -14.39 8.65
CA GLU A 127 -7.33 -13.54 9.17
C GLU A 127 -8.62 -13.71 8.37
N ARG A 128 -9.75 -13.46 9.04
CA ARG A 128 -11.08 -13.63 8.44
C ARG A 128 -11.54 -12.41 7.67
N GLU A 129 -10.92 -11.26 7.88
CA GLU A 129 -11.34 -9.96 7.35
C GLU A 129 -10.11 -9.17 6.90
N HIS A 130 -10.26 -8.35 5.86
CA HIS A 130 -9.26 -7.37 5.46
C HIS A 130 -9.49 -6.07 6.23
N ARG A 131 -8.53 -5.72 7.07
CA ARG A 131 -8.61 -4.61 8.02
C ARG A 131 -7.56 -3.55 7.75
N ARG A 132 -7.76 -2.36 8.32
CA ARG A 132 -6.93 -1.16 8.10
C ARG A 132 -5.47 -1.32 8.52
N GLU A 133 -5.19 -2.11 9.54
CA GLU A 133 -3.85 -2.44 9.99
C GLU A 133 -3.05 -3.21 8.93
N HIS A 134 -3.70 -4.06 8.13
CA HIS A 134 -3.04 -4.74 7.02
C HIS A 134 -2.57 -3.75 5.97
N LEU A 135 -3.40 -2.74 5.69
CA LEU A 135 -3.06 -1.66 4.77
C LEU A 135 -1.90 -0.83 5.31
N ALA A 136 -1.95 -0.42 6.58
CA ALA A 136 -0.88 0.32 7.24
C ALA A 136 0.47 -0.44 7.19
N LEU A 137 0.47 -1.70 7.62
CA LEU A 137 1.67 -2.55 7.61
C LEU A 137 2.24 -2.71 6.19
N THR A 138 1.38 -2.88 5.20
CA THR A 138 1.82 -3.07 3.80
C THR A 138 2.40 -1.78 3.22
N LEU A 139 1.75 -0.64 3.45
CA LEU A 139 2.23 0.66 3.00
C LEU A 139 3.63 0.96 3.56
N VAL A 140 3.77 0.87 4.89
CA VAL A 140 5.05 1.19 5.57
C VAL A 140 6.17 0.19 5.18
N ALA A 141 5.82 -1.08 4.96
CA ALA A 141 6.81 -2.09 4.60
C ALA A 141 7.25 -2.05 3.13
N LEU A 142 6.33 -1.76 2.19
CA LEU A 142 6.57 -2.01 0.78
C LEU A 142 6.66 -0.76 -0.09
N ASP A 143 5.90 0.29 0.23
CA ASP A 143 5.62 1.36 -0.72
C ASP A 143 6.73 2.43 -0.74
N PRO A 144 7.42 2.65 -1.88
CA PRO A 144 8.49 3.64 -1.98
C PRO A 144 8.03 5.07 -1.74
N GLY A 145 6.82 5.43 -2.20
CA GLY A 145 6.25 6.76 -1.98
C GLY A 145 5.96 7.02 -0.51
N VAL A 146 5.43 6.02 0.21
CA VAL A 146 5.26 6.10 1.67
C VAL A 146 6.59 6.20 2.39
N ALA A 147 7.62 5.45 1.95
CA ALA A 147 8.94 5.57 2.55
C ALA A 147 9.56 6.95 2.33
N TRP A 148 9.42 7.51 1.12
CA TRP A 148 9.80 8.88 0.82
C TRP A 148 9.08 9.87 1.74
N LEU A 149 7.75 9.76 1.82
CA LEU A 149 6.91 10.65 2.62
C LEU A 149 7.26 10.60 4.12
N LEU A 150 7.50 9.40 4.66
CA LEU A 150 7.91 9.23 6.06
C LEU A 150 9.29 9.87 6.31
N ARG A 151 10.26 9.71 5.40
CA ARG A 151 11.56 10.39 5.51
C ARG A 151 11.39 11.91 5.49
N THR A 152 10.64 12.44 4.54
CA THR A 152 10.38 13.89 4.41
C THR A 152 9.67 14.45 5.64
N ALA A 153 8.77 13.67 6.25
CA ALA A 153 8.09 14.03 7.50
C ALA A 153 8.96 13.84 8.77
N GLY A 154 10.20 13.36 8.64
CA GLY A 154 11.09 13.08 9.77
C GLY A 154 10.63 11.91 10.65
N VAL A 155 9.85 10.97 10.11
CA VAL A 155 9.33 9.80 10.83
C VAL A 155 10.22 8.59 10.57
N ASP A 156 10.72 7.96 11.64
CA ASP A 156 11.46 6.71 11.53
C ASP A 156 10.53 5.57 11.10
N ARG A 157 10.65 5.20 9.83
CA ARG A 157 9.87 4.12 9.20
C ARG A 157 10.10 2.76 9.84
N VAL A 158 11.33 2.45 10.26
CA VAL A 158 11.66 1.13 10.84
C VAL A 158 11.05 1.01 12.22
N ALA A 159 11.18 2.05 13.06
CA ALA A 159 10.52 2.12 14.35
C ALA A 159 8.99 2.03 14.21
N LEU A 160 8.40 2.81 13.29
CA LEU A 160 6.96 2.78 13.02
C LEU A 160 6.47 1.39 12.58
N LEU A 161 7.21 0.71 11.70
CA LEU A 161 6.85 -0.64 11.27
C LEU A 161 6.91 -1.64 12.43
N GLY A 162 7.94 -1.52 13.29
CA GLY A 162 8.07 -2.31 14.51
C GLY A 162 6.88 -2.13 15.45
N ASP A 163 6.50 -0.87 15.71
CA ASP A 163 5.37 -0.52 16.58
C ASP A 163 4.04 -1.03 16.03
N LEU A 164 3.80 -0.88 14.72
CA LEU A 164 2.60 -1.42 14.08
C LEU A 164 2.56 -2.95 14.15
N ALA A 165 3.69 -3.62 13.92
CA ALA A 165 3.77 -5.07 13.99
C ALA A 165 3.53 -5.60 15.42
N ALA A 166 4.03 -4.89 16.42
CA ALA A 166 3.82 -5.20 17.84
C ALA A 166 2.36 -4.97 18.27
N ARG A 167 1.72 -3.88 17.80
CA ARG A 167 0.33 -3.53 18.10
C ARG A 167 -0.67 -4.46 17.41
N PHE A 168 -0.33 -4.94 16.21
CA PHE A 168 -1.20 -5.79 15.38
C PHE A 168 -0.54 -7.13 15.01
N PRO A 169 -0.25 -8.00 16.00
CA PRO A 169 0.37 -9.29 15.76
C PRO A 169 -0.60 -10.25 15.07
N PRO A 170 -0.11 -11.22 14.28
CA PRO A 170 -0.98 -12.20 13.64
C PRO A 170 -1.69 -13.09 14.68
N PRO A 171 -2.87 -13.65 14.35
CA PRO A 171 -3.69 -14.42 15.29
C PRO A 171 -2.92 -15.60 15.91
N ARG A 172 -2.86 -15.64 17.26
CA ARG A 172 -2.14 -16.69 18.02
C ARG A 172 -3.01 -17.89 18.45
N ARG A 173 -4.33 -17.79 18.31
CA ARG A 173 -5.31 -18.68 18.96
C ARG A 173 -5.26 -20.15 18.54
N ASN A 174 -4.70 -20.49 17.37
CA ASN A 174 -4.71 -21.86 16.86
C ASN A 174 -3.31 -22.32 16.44
N ALA A 175 -2.80 -23.38 17.07
CA ALA A 175 -1.46 -23.92 16.82
C ALA A 175 -1.27 -24.45 15.39
N LEU A 176 -2.29 -25.09 14.81
CA LEU A 176 -2.26 -25.58 13.43
C LEU A 176 -2.16 -24.43 12.44
N LEU A 177 -2.94 -23.35 12.65
CA LEU A 177 -2.82 -22.15 11.82
C LEU A 177 -1.45 -21.47 11.96
N ARG A 178 -0.86 -21.47 13.18
CA ARG A 178 0.50 -20.97 13.37
C ARG A 178 1.54 -21.78 12.59
N ALA A 179 1.47 -23.11 12.65
CA ALA A 179 2.37 -24.00 11.94
C ALA A 179 2.22 -23.84 10.42
N GLU A 180 0.98 -23.81 9.92
CA GLU A 180 0.68 -23.59 8.51
C GLU A 180 1.22 -22.24 8.02
N ARG A 181 1.08 -21.18 8.82
CA ARG A 181 1.67 -19.87 8.50
C ARG A 181 3.18 -19.98 8.32
N ARG A 182 3.86 -20.64 9.24
CA ARG A 182 5.32 -20.86 9.21
C ARG A 182 5.76 -21.72 8.03
N LEU A 183 5.00 -22.73 7.61
CA LEU A 183 5.39 -23.58 6.48
C LEU A 183 5.30 -22.83 5.15
N GLY A 184 4.20 -22.12 4.92
CA GLY A 184 3.97 -21.43 3.63
C GLY A 184 4.47 -19.98 3.56
N HIS A 185 5.06 -19.42 4.62
CA HIS A 185 5.39 -17.98 4.68
C HIS A 185 6.33 -17.57 3.54
N ARG A 186 7.35 -18.36 3.21
CA ARG A 186 8.33 -18.02 2.16
C ARG A 186 7.69 -17.90 0.78
N ALA A 187 6.74 -18.77 0.46
CA ALA A 187 6.04 -18.73 -0.82
C ALA A 187 5.08 -17.53 -0.87
N ARG A 188 4.33 -17.30 0.21
CA ARG A 188 3.38 -16.18 0.31
C ARG A 188 4.06 -14.81 0.30
N HIS A 189 5.17 -14.67 1.02
CA HIS A 189 6.03 -13.49 0.98
C HIS A 189 6.50 -13.20 -0.45
N ARG A 190 7.10 -14.19 -1.12
CA ARG A 190 7.60 -14.02 -2.49
C ARG A 190 6.49 -13.67 -3.48
N ASP A 191 5.32 -14.32 -3.39
CA ASP A 191 4.19 -13.97 -4.25
C ASP A 191 3.69 -12.55 -4.00
N LEU A 192 3.62 -12.12 -2.74
CA LEU A 192 3.18 -10.79 -2.35
C LEU A 192 4.12 -9.71 -2.90
N VAL A 193 5.43 -9.84 -2.66
CA VAL A 193 6.46 -8.90 -3.14
C VAL A 193 6.49 -8.89 -4.67
N ARG A 194 6.63 -10.05 -5.31
CA ARG A 194 6.70 -10.16 -6.78
C ARG A 194 5.49 -9.54 -7.48
N ARG A 195 4.28 -9.68 -6.92
CA ARG A 195 3.07 -9.08 -7.51
C ARG A 195 2.99 -7.59 -7.28
N TYR A 196 3.44 -7.12 -6.13
CA TYR A 196 3.56 -5.69 -5.87
C TYR A 196 4.49 -5.07 -6.91
N GLU A 197 5.73 -5.55 -6.99
CA GLU A 197 6.77 -5.07 -7.92
C GLU A 197 6.32 -5.18 -9.38
N ARG A 198 5.66 -6.27 -9.77
CA ARG A 198 5.09 -6.39 -11.12
C ARG A 198 4.02 -5.33 -11.41
N THR A 199 3.23 -4.96 -10.42
CA THR A 199 2.11 -4.02 -10.61
C THR A 199 2.61 -2.58 -10.67
N THR A 200 3.61 -2.25 -9.85
CA THR A 200 4.14 -0.89 -9.71
C THR A 200 5.35 -0.63 -10.60
N GLY A 201 6.07 -1.67 -11.01
CA GLY A 201 7.37 -1.57 -11.65
C GLY A 201 8.51 -1.19 -10.69
N ARG A 202 8.25 -1.15 -9.37
CA ARG A 202 9.18 -0.63 -8.36
C ARG A 202 9.57 -1.70 -7.34
N ASP A 203 10.82 -1.67 -6.92
CA ASP A 203 11.32 -2.51 -5.82
C ASP A 203 10.66 -2.13 -4.49
N VAL A 204 10.38 -3.13 -3.67
CA VAL A 204 9.81 -2.90 -2.33
C VAL A 204 10.86 -2.39 -1.35
N VAL A 205 10.48 -1.48 -0.46
CA VAL A 205 11.45 -0.86 0.47
C VAL A 205 11.96 -1.84 1.54
N SER A 206 11.12 -2.75 2.03
CA SER A 206 11.49 -3.72 3.08
C SER A 206 10.78 -5.06 2.91
N GLY A 207 11.02 -5.71 1.77
CA GLY A 207 10.48 -7.05 1.49
C GLY A 207 10.83 -8.09 2.56
N SER A 208 12.02 -7.99 3.16
CA SER A 208 12.48 -8.86 4.25
C SER A 208 11.67 -8.77 5.55
N ALA A 209 10.87 -7.70 5.74
CA ALA A 209 9.98 -7.57 6.88
C ALA A 209 8.71 -8.43 6.73
N VAL A 210 8.27 -8.72 5.50
CA VAL A 210 7.01 -9.43 5.22
C VAL A 210 6.93 -10.84 5.85
N PRO A 211 7.99 -11.68 5.83
CA PRO A 211 8.03 -12.92 6.60
C PRO A 211 7.60 -12.75 8.07
N HIS A 212 8.19 -11.78 8.76
CA HIS A 212 7.91 -11.47 10.16
C HIS A 212 6.46 -11.00 10.33
N LEU A 213 5.98 -10.14 9.42
CA LEU A 213 4.58 -9.71 9.42
C LEU A 213 3.60 -10.88 9.25
N ILE A 214 3.95 -11.94 8.52
CA ILE A 214 3.09 -13.12 8.33
C ILE A 214 3.12 -14.03 9.56
N THR A 215 4.30 -14.29 10.13
CA THR A 215 4.45 -15.32 11.16
C THR A 215 4.22 -14.79 12.58
N GLY A 216 4.54 -13.52 12.84
CA GLY A 216 4.59 -12.94 14.17
C GLY A 216 5.90 -13.30 14.83
#